data_AF-A0A0Q0XG76-F1
#
_entry.id   AF-A0A0Q0XG76-F1
#
_cell.length_a   1.000
_cell.length_b   1.000
_cell.length_c   1.000
_cell.angle_alpha   90.00
_cell.angle_beta   90.00
_cell.angle_gamma   90.00
#
_symmetry.space_group_name_H-M   'P 1'
#
loop_
_entity.id
_entity.type
_entity.pdbx_description
1 polymer ?
#
loop_
_entity_poly.entity_id
_entity_poly.type
_entity_poly.pdbx_seq_one_letter_code
_entity_poly.pdbx_strand_id
1 'polypeptide(L)'
;MLSSAPAARAAPGGGVELAVTVDGQPLGRGDLVLDAGAVARVVVGVQNLSRSDVDVDSVRLSGAVLGLTFFDYDTRVRTTVPARGSANWTVDLDIRDLDGRATGLMPVEVALRDTDLHTVAKATGTASVHGSLLSIYGLFGLGLLVLMGLLWAVALLPLGRHAAPATWWQRGLRFLPAGCAVGLFGVFALSATRLLSPTTAVDVSLTIISAAACFAVGALLPRLTAARPG
;
A
#
# COMPACT_ATOMS: atom_id res chain seq x y z
N MET A 1 37.55 5.09 -9.39
CA MET A 1 36.67 4.17 -10.15
C MET A 1 35.47 3.86 -9.27
N LEU A 2 34.32 4.48 -9.52
CA LEU A 2 33.10 4.29 -8.72
C LEU A 2 32.34 3.09 -9.26
N SER A 3 32.20 2.06 -8.42
CA SER A 3 31.46 0.82 -8.72
C SER A 3 29.96 1.12 -8.75
N SER A 4 29.33 1.04 -9.92
CA SER A 4 27.88 1.14 -10.07
C SER A 4 27.22 -0.14 -9.56
N ALA A 5 26.42 -0.03 -8.49
CA ALA A 5 25.62 -1.14 -7.98
C ALA A 5 24.60 -1.65 -9.03
N PRO A 6 24.30 -2.96 -9.08
CA PRO A 6 23.41 -3.51 -10.09
C PRO A 6 21.96 -3.11 -9.78
N ALA A 7 21.34 -2.38 -10.72
CA ALA A 7 19.93 -2.04 -10.67
C ALA A 7 19.06 -3.30 -10.65
N ALA A 8 17.98 -3.27 -9.86
CA ALA A 8 17.01 -4.36 -9.83
C ALA A 8 16.33 -4.50 -11.20
N ARG A 9 16.15 -5.74 -11.63
CA ARG A 9 15.70 -6.11 -12.98
C ARG A 9 14.27 -6.62 -12.90
N ALA A 10 13.32 -5.87 -13.45
CA ALA A 10 11.92 -6.31 -13.56
C ALA A 10 11.69 -6.99 -14.92
N ALA A 11 11.01 -8.14 -14.94
CA ALA A 11 10.60 -8.89 -16.14
C ALA A 11 9.17 -9.44 -15.98
N PRO A 12 8.45 -9.79 -17.05
CA PRO A 12 8.28 -9.09 -18.31
C PRO A 12 6.78 -8.88 -18.65
N GLY A 13 6.41 -7.69 -19.12
CA GLY A 13 5.17 -7.46 -19.87
C GLY A 13 5.52 -6.61 -21.08
N GLY A 14 5.62 -7.23 -22.27
CA GLY A 14 5.88 -6.50 -23.53
C GLY A 14 7.33 -6.46 -24.03
N GLY A 15 8.28 -7.12 -23.35
CA GLY A 15 9.68 -7.14 -23.80
C GLY A 15 10.43 -5.84 -23.53
N VAL A 16 9.94 -5.00 -22.63
CA VAL A 16 10.66 -3.83 -22.13
C VAL A 16 11.06 -4.11 -20.67
N GLU A 17 12.35 -4.08 -20.39
CA GLU A 17 12.89 -4.19 -19.03
C GLU A 17 13.11 -2.79 -18.44
N LEU A 18 12.72 -2.64 -17.17
CA LEU A 18 12.82 -1.40 -16.44
C LEU A 18 13.75 -1.56 -15.23
N ALA A 19 14.70 -0.64 -15.11
CA ALA A 19 15.60 -0.49 -13.99
C ALA A 19 15.44 0.92 -13.42
N VAL A 20 15.09 1.03 -12.14
CA VAL A 20 14.87 2.33 -11.50
C VAL A 20 15.73 2.46 -10.26
N THR A 21 16.38 3.61 -10.12
CA THR A 21 16.96 4.02 -8.85
C THR A 21 16.35 5.35 -8.41
N VAL A 22 16.14 5.50 -7.11
CA VAL A 22 15.64 6.72 -6.49
C VAL A 22 16.68 7.15 -5.46
N ASP A 23 17.22 8.34 -5.61
CA ASP A 23 18.34 8.86 -4.81
C ASP A 23 19.54 7.88 -4.74
N GLY A 24 19.77 7.16 -5.84
CA GLY A 24 20.83 6.17 -5.96
C GLY A 24 20.50 4.79 -5.37
N GLN A 25 19.34 4.61 -4.74
CA GLN A 25 18.88 3.32 -4.21
C GLN A 25 18.03 2.57 -5.25
N PRO A 26 18.32 1.29 -5.57
CA PRO A 26 17.54 0.53 -6.52
C PRO A 26 16.14 0.21 -5.99
N LEU A 27 15.13 0.48 -6.80
CA LEU A 27 13.75 0.14 -6.49
C LEU A 27 13.60 -1.39 -6.37
N GLY A 28 13.06 -1.89 -5.26
CA GLY A 28 12.85 -3.32 -5.03
C GLY A 28 14.00 -4.06 -4.33
N ARG A 29 15.10 -3.37 -3.95
CA ARG A 29 16.15 -3.92 -3.07
C ARG A 29 16.38 -3.00 -1.88
N GLY A 30 15.64 -3.25 -0.79
CA GLY A 30 15.84 -2.60 0.52
C GLY A 30 14.80 -1.53 0.88
N ASP A 31 15.02 -0.88 2.02
CA ASP A 31 14.22 0.25 2.51
C ASP A 31 14.59 1.51 1.71
N LEU A 32 13.87 1.76 0.61
CA LEU A 32 13.97 3.05 -0.09
C LEU A 32 13.43 4.14 0.83
N VAL A 33 14.18 5.21 1.07
CA VAL A 33 13.72 6.34 1.89
C VAL A 33 13.37 7.51 0.98
N LEU A 34 12.14 8.00 1.08
CA LEU A 34 11.69 9.24 0.45
C LEU A 34 11.62 10.33 1.51
N ASP A 35 12.47 11.35 1.35
CA ASP A 35 12.45 12.55 2.19
C ASP A 35 11.44 13.55 1.62
N ALA A 36 10.31 13.69 2.30
CA ALA A 36 9.22 14.53 1.85
C ALA A 36 9.49 16.04 1.93
N GLY A 37 10.66 16.47 2.42
CA GLY A 37 11.12 17.85 2.36
C GLY A 37 12.09 18.15 1.20
N ALA A 38 12.48 17.15 0.42
CA ALA A 38 13.54 17.25 -0.59
C ALA A 38 13.01 17.06 -2.02
N VAL A 39 13.89 17.24 -3.00
CA VAL A 39 13.68 16.81 -4.39
C VAL A 39 14.26 15.41 -4.51
N ALA A 40 13.46 14.43 -4.95
CA ALA A 40 13.92 13.08 -5.18
C ALA A 40 14.45 12.94 -6.60
N ARG A 41 15.65 12.40 -6.75
CA ARG A 41 16.27 12.14 -8.05
C ARG A 41 15.99 10.71 -8.49
N VAL A 42 15.16 10.54 -9.51
CA VAL A 42 14.83 9.23 -10.06
C VAL A 42 15.59 9.01 -11.35
N VAL A 43 16.43 7.97 -11.38
CA VAL A 43 17.13 7.53 -12.59
C VAL A 43 16.41 6.33 -13.14
N VAL A 44 16.00 6.42 -14.41
CA VAL A 44 15.22 5.40 -15.09
C VAL A 44 16.02 4.87 -16.26
N GLY A 45 16.47 3.62 -16.14
CA GLY A 45 17.10 2.84 -17.20
C GLY A 45 16.08 1.93 -17.86
N VAL A 46 15.96 2.04 -19.17
CA VAL A 46 15.03 1.25 -19.98
C VAL A 46 15.80 0.45 -21.00
N GLN A 47 15.42 -0.81 -21.14
CA GLN A 47 15.95 -1.69 -22.18
C GLN A 47 14.77 -2.27 -22.99
N ASN A 48 14.70 -1.91 -24.27
CA ASN A 48 13.70 -2.42 -25.19
C ASN A 48 14.22 -3.70 -25.85
N LEU A 49 13.74 -4.85 -25.41
CA LEU A 49 14.07 -6.17 -25.98
C LEU A 49 13.14 -6.57 -27.13
N SER A 50 12.14 -5.74 -27.46
CA SER A 50 11.21 -5.97 -28.56
C SER A 50 11.85 -5.72 -29.93
N ARG A 51 11.07 -5.93 -31.01
CA ARG A 51 11.51 -5.70 -32.40
C ARG A 51 10.97 -4.38 -32.99
N SER A 52 10.24 -3.61 -32.20
CA SER A 52 9.65 -2.34 -32.60
C SER A 52 10.14 -1.24 -31.67
N ASP A 53 10.12 -0.02 -32.17
CA ASP A 53 10.38 1.16 -31.34
C ASP A 53 9.28 1.30 -30.29
N VAL A 54 9.65 1.84 -29.13
CA VAL A 54 8.75 2.03 -27.99
C VAL A 54 8.74 3.52 -27.66
N ASP A 55 7.58 4.15 -27.85
CA ASP A 55 7.37 5.54 -27.48
C ASP A 55 7.03 5.65 -25.98
N VAL A 56 7.71 6.56 -25.30
CA VAL A 56 7.53 6.86 -23.88
C VAL A 56 7.17 8.33 -23.75
N ASP A 57 5.93 8.64 -23.39
CA ASP A 57 5.51 10.02 -23.13
C ASP A 57 5.92 10.44 -21.72
N SER A 58 5.69 9.58 -20.72
CA SER A 58 5.89 9.95 -19.32
C SER A 58 6.36 8.83 -18.40
N VAL A 59 6.95 9.26 -17.29
CA VAL A 59 7.30 8.43 -16.13
C VAL A 59 6.38 8.83 -14.99
N ARG A 60 5.70 7.84 -14.41
CA ARG A 60 4.84 8.02 -13.26
C ARG A 60 5.43 7.36 -12.04
N LEU A 61 5.61 8.12 -10.96
CA LEU A 61 5.89 7.60 -9.63
C LEU A 61 4.62 7.70 -8.78
N SER A 62 4.15 6.58 -8.26
CA SER A 62 2.93 6.55 -7.43
C SER A 62 3.11 5.72 -6.17
N GLY A 63 2.39 6.09 -5.11
CA GLY A 63 2.33 5.35 -3.85
C GLY A 63 0.90 5.00 -3.53
N ALA A 64 0.64 3.73 -3.19
CA ALA A 64 -0.70 3.24 -2.89
C ALA A 64 -0.72 2.35 -1.65
N VAL A 65 -1.76 2.50 -0.83
CA VAL A 65 -2.02 1.64 0.33
C VAL A 65 -3.47 1.18 0.27
N LEU A 66 -3.71 -0.12 0.45
CA LEU A 66 -5.05 -0.73 0.35
C LEU A 66 -5.76 -0.42 -0.99
N GLY A 67 -5.02 -0.26 -2.08
CA GLY A 67 -5.56 0.06 -3.40
C GLY A 67 -5.96 1.53 -3.59
N LEU A 68 -5.74 2.39 -2.60
CA LEU A 68 -5.93 3.83 -2.71
C LEU A 68 -4.59 4.52 -3.02
N THR A 69 -4.55 5.30 -4.09
CA THR A 69 -3.38 6.12 -4.46
C THR A 69 -3.32 7.36 -3.58
N PHE A 70 -2.22 7.53 -2.85
CA PHE A 70 -1.99 8.68 -1.96
C PHE A 70 -1.21 9.80 -2.65
N PHE A 71 -0.31 9.43 -3.55
CA PHE A 71 0.40 10.36 -4.41
C PHE A 71 0.66 9.74 -5.77
N ASP A 72 0.75 10.61 -6.76
CA ASP A 72 1.03 10.33 -8.15
C ASP A 72 1.77 11.56 -8.69
N TYR A 73 3.01 11.35 -9.12
CA TYR A 73 3.81 12.35 -9.81
C TYR A 73 4.10 11.86 -11.21
N ASP A 74 3.71 12.67 -12.18
CA ASP A 74 3.84 12.36 -13.59
C ASP A 74 4.84 13.34 -14.21
N THR A 75 5.92 12.83 -14.80
CA THR A 75 6.91 13.66 -15.49
C THR A 75 7.03 13.25 -16.94
N ARG A 76 6.85 14.22 -17.83
CA ARG A 76 7.00 14.01 -19.27
C ARG A 76 8.47 13.92 -19.67
N VAL A 77 8.79 12.90 -20.45
CA VAL A 77 10.13 12.66 -20.99
C VAL A 77 10.11 12.70 -22.52
N ARG A 78 9.01 12.26 -23.15
CA ARG A 78 8.80 12.27 -24.62
C ARG A 78 10.02 11.77 -25.39
N THR A 79 10.28 10.49 -25.25
CA THR A 79 11.41 9.83 -25.89
C THR A 79 10.96 8.55 -26.57
N THR A 80 11.68 8.16 -27.61
CA THR A 80 11.51 6.87 -28.27
C THR A 80 12.71 5.99 -27.93
N VAL A 81 12.45 4.77 -27.46
CA VAL A 81 13.49 3.77 -27.20
C VAL A 81 13.53 2.83 -28.42
N PRO A 82 14.61 2.85 -29.22
CA PRO A 82 14.69 2.04 -30.42
C PRO A 82 14.54 0.54 -30.14
N ALA A 83 14.06 -0.22 -31.12
CA ALA A 83 14.04 -1.68 -31.06
C ALA A 83 15.44 -2.23 -30.70
N ARG A 84 15.51 -3.14 -29.72
CA ARG A 84 16.78 -3.69 -29.20
C ARG A 84 17.72 -2.65 -28.59
N GLY A 85 17.24 -1.43 -28.35
CA GLY A 85 17.99 -0.33 -27.78
C GLY A 85 17.82 -0.19 -26.27
N SER A 86 18.53 0.79 -25.72
CA SER A 86 18.41 1.20 -24.32
C SER A 86 18.46 2.71 -24.21
N ALA A 87 17.78 3.24 -23.22
CA ALA A 87 17.81 4.66 -22.89
C ALA A 87 17.90 4.84 -21.38
N ASN A 88 18.52 5.93 -20.94
CA ASN A 88 18.62 6.28 -19.54
C ASN A 88 18.37 7.77 -19.37
N TRP A 89 17.51 8.12 -18.44
CA TRP A 89 17.21 9.52 -18.12
C TRP A 89 17.07 9.71 -16.62
N THR A 90 17.34 10.95 -16.20
CA THR A 90 17.19 11.38 -14.82
C THR A 90 16.02 12.35 -14.73
N VAL A 91 15.15 12.12 -13.76
CA VAL A 91 14.00 12.95 -13.45
C VAL A 91 14.15 13.46 -12.03
N ASP A 92 14.18 14.77 -11.87
CA ASP A 92 14.09 15.39 -10.55
C ASP A 92 12.60 15.60 -10.23
N LEU A 93 12.10 14.85 -9.25
CA LEU A 93 10.72 14.92 -8.78
C LEU A 93 10.62 15.82 -7.55
N ASP A 94 9.82 16.87 -7.66
CA ASP A 94 9.48 17.70 -6.53
C ASP A 94 8.46 16.99 -5.65
N ILE A 95 8.95 16.37 -4.58
CA ILE A 95 8.16 15.59 -3.62
C ILE A 95 7.86 16.36 -2.33
N ARG A 96 8.05 17.69 -2.32
CA ARG A 96 7.89 18.52 -1.11
C ARG A 96 6.48 18.54 -0.53
N ASP A 97 5.48 18.18 -1.31
CA ASP A 97 4.09 18.07 -0.88
C ASP A 97 3.76 16.71 -0.23
N LEU A 98 4.71 15.76 -0.20
CA LEU A 98 4.53 14.48 0.52
C LEU A 98 4.45 14.66 2.05
N ASP A 99 5.03 15.74 2.60
CA ASP A 99 5.11 15.95 4.06
C ASP A 99 3.71 16.03 4.70
N GLY A 100 2.76 16.62 3.96
CA GLY A 100 1.35 16.68 4.34
C GLY A 100 0.48 15.51 3.85
N ARG A 101 1.00 14.58 3.05
CA ARG A 101 0.20 13.59 2.31
C ARG A 101 0.46 12.13 2.68
N ALA A 102 1.68 11.77 3.09
CA ALA A 102 1.95 10.39 3.47
C ALA A 102 3.07 10.23 4.51
N THR A 103 3.00 9.18 5.34
CA THR A 103 4.03 8.83 6.32
C THR A 103 4.01 7.33 6.57
N GLY A 104 5.17 6.69 6.61
CA GLY A 104 5.31 5.25 6.89
C GLY A 104 5.82 4.44 5.70
N LEU A 105 5.79 3.11 5.83
CA LEU A 105 6.12 2.20 4.74
C LEU A 105 4.94 2.06 3.79
N MET A 106 5.16 2.31 2.51
CA MET A 106 4.16 2.15 1.48
C MET A 106 4.70 1.49 0.22
N PRO A 107 3.88 0.66 -0.44
CA PRO A 107 4.13 0.23 -1.80
C PRO A 107 4.25 1.44 -2.73
N VAL A 108 5.30 1.42 -3.54
CA VAL A 108 5.54 2.40 -4.59
C VAL A 108 5.68 1.71 -5.93
N GLU A 109 5.20 2.37 -6.97
CA GLU A 109 5.29 1.90 -8.35
C GLU A 109 5.85 3.03 -9.22
N VAL A 110 6.84 2.67 -10.05
CA VAL A 110 7.30 3.49 -11.16
C VAL A 110 6.84 2.85 -12.45
N ALA A 111 6.01 3.57 -13.20
CA ALA A 111 5.43 3.12 -14.46
C ALA A 111 5.90 4.01 -15.61
N LEU A 112 6.26 3.39 -16.74
CA LEU A 112 6.45 4.05 -18.01
C LEU A 112 5.15 4.06 -18.78
N ARG A 113 4.79 5.21 -19.35
CA ARG A 113 3.56 5.38 -20.12
C ARG A 113 3.86 5.82 -21.55
N ASP A 114 3.12 5.27 -22.50
CA ASP A 114 3.16 5.69 -23.89
C ASP A 114 2.31 6.96 -24.13
N THR A 115 2.20 7.38 -25.39
CA THR A 115 1.40 8.53 -25.82
C THR A 115 -0.09 8.40 -25.57
N ASP A 116 -0.61 7.17 -25.51
CA ASP A 116 -2.01 6.86 -25.16
C ASP A 116 -2.20 6.71 -23.64
N LEU A 117 -1.14 6.98 -22.87
CA LEU A 117 -1.08 6.86 -21.42
C LEU A 117 -1.22 5.41 -20.93
N HIS A 118 -0.97 4.41 -21.78
CA HIS A 118 -0.91 3.00 -21.40
C HIS A 118 0.43 2.64 -20.76
N THR A 119 0.41 1.77 -19.75
CA THR A 119 1.62 1.32 -19.06
C THR A 119 2.41 0.36 -19.94
N VAL A 120 3.60 0.79 -20.36
CA VAL A 120 4.53 0.03 -21.20
C VAL A 120 5.39 -0.92 -20.37
N ALA A 121 5.88 -0.43 -19.22
CA ALA A 121 6.66 -1.19 -18.27
C ALA A 121 6.45 -0.61 -16.87
N LYS A 122 6.63 -1.45 -15.83
CA LYS A 122 6.52 -1.00 -14.44
C LYS A 122 7.51 -1.71 -13.54
N ALA A 123 7.96 -1.00 -12.51
CA ALA A 123 8.79 -1.51 -11.44
C ALA A 123 8.12 -1.17 -10.12
N THR A 124 7.97 -2.17 -9.26
CA THR A 124 7.34 -2.02 -7.94
C THR A 124 8.37 -2.17 -6.83
N GLY A 125 8.11 -1.52 -5.70
CA GLY A 125 8.95 -1.60 -4.52
C GLY A 125 8.22 -1.11 -3.27
N THR A 126 8.97 -0.96 -2.20
CA THR A 126 8.50 -0.44 -0.92
C THR A 126 9.35 0.77 -0.54
N ALA A 127 8.71 1.88 -0.19
CA ALA A 127 9.39 3.09 0.26
C ALA A 127 8.92 3.50 1.66
N SER A 128 9.87 3.90 2.49
CA SER A 128 9.68 4.62 3.74
C SER A 128 9.56 6.11 3.45
N VAL A 129 8.35 6.65 3.56
CA VAL A 129 8.12 8.10 3.50
C VAL A 129 8.18 8.70 4.90
N HIS A 130 9.00 9.73 5.07
CA HIS A 130 9.02 10.55 6.28
C HIS A 130 8.13 11.78 6.07
N GLY A 131 6.99 11.84 6.77
CA GLY A 131 6.09 12.99 6.78
C GLY A 131 5.41 13.15 8.14
N SER A 132 4.34 13.95 8.21
CA SER A 132 3.62 14.21 9.47
C SER A 132 2.59 13.14 9.85
N LEU A 133 2.51 12.77 11.14
CA LEU A 133 1.45 11.90 11.69
C LEU A 133 0.03 12.52 11.59
N LEU A 134 -0.08 13.84 11.36
CA LEU A 134 -1.33 14.55 11.07
C LEU A 134 -1.65 14.62 9.55
N SER A 135 -0.93 13.85 8.74
CA SER A 135 -1.17 13.69 7.32
C SER A 135 -2.53 13.07 7.02
N ILE A 136 -3.01 13.19 5.78
CA ILE A 136 -4.22 12.52 5.26
C ILE A 136 -4.21 11.03 5.60
N TYR A 137 -3.04 10.39 5.58
CA TYR A 137 -2.86 9.00 6.00
C TYR A 137 -3.18 8.77 7.49
N GLY A 138 -2.69 9.65 8.37
CA GLY A 138 -3.00 9.61 9.80
C GLY A 138 -4.50 9.86 10.08
N LEU A 139 -5.12 10.77 9.33
CA LEU A 139 -6.56 11.03 9.43
C LEU A 139 -7.41 9.85 8.95
N PHE A 140 -6.97 9.16 7.88
CA PHE A 140 -7.58 7.91 7.45
C PHE A 140 -7.48 6.82 8.53
N GLY A 141 -6.31 6.66 9.14
CA GLY A 141 -6.11 5.77 10.29
C GLY A 141 -7.01 6.11 11.48
N LEU A 142 -7.16 7.40 11.79
CA LEU A 142 -8.06 7.88 12.84
C LEU A 142 -9.52 7.57 12.49
N GLY A 143 -9.92 7.77 11.24
CA GLY A 143 -11.24 7.40 10.74
C GLY A 143 -11.54 5.91 10.91
N LEU A 144 -10.58 5.04 10.58
CA LEU A 144 -10.68 3.59 10.80
C LEU A 144 -10.80 3.25 12.29
N LEU A 145 -10.03 3.91 13.16
CA LEU A 145 -10.09 3.70 14.61
C LEU A 145 -11.45 4.11 15.19
N VAL A 146 -11.98 5.27 14.77
CA VAL A 146 -13.30 5.75 15.17
C VAL A 146 -14.40 4.79 14.69
N LEU A 147 -14.34 4.37 13.42
CA LEU A 147 -15.27 3.40 12.85
C LEU A 147 -15.21 2.06 13.61
N MET A 148 -14.02 1.56 13.91
CA MET A 148 -13.82 0.36 14.72
C MET A 148 -14.48 0.51 16.09
N GLY A 149 -14.25 1.64 16.77
CA GLY A 149 -14.87 1.94 18.08
C GLY A 149 -16.41 1.96 18.01
N LEU A 150 -16.97 2.59 16.98
CA LEU A 150 -18.43 2.62 16.73
C LEU A 150 -18.99 1.22 16.50
N LEU A 151 -18.34 0.39 15.69
CA LEU A 151 -18.78 -0.97 15.40
C LEU A 151 -18.72 -1.85 16.64
N TRP A 152 -17.69 -1.69 17.48
CA TRP A 152 -17.61 -2.35 18.79
C TRP A 152 -18.69 -1.87 19.75
N ALA A 153 -18.95 -0.56 19.83
CA ALA A 153 -20.04 -0.02 20.64
C ALA A 153 -21.40 -0.59 20.22
N VAL A 154 -21.69 -0.62 18.92
CA VAL A 154 -22.92 -1.24 18.39
C VAL A 154 -22.97 -2.74 18.70
N ALA A 155 -21.85 -3.46 18.62
CA ALA A 155 -21.80 -4.88 18.96
C ALA A 155 -22.08 -5.13 20.46
N LEU A 156 -21.58 -4.27 21.35
CA LEU A 156 -21.67 -4.43 22.81
C LEU A 156 -22.95 -3.86 23.44
N LEU A 157 -23.55 -2.82 22.87
CA LEU A 157 -24.67 -2.08 23.47
C LEU A 157 -25.85 -2.97 23.93
N PRO A 158 -26.29 -3.98 23.15
CA PRO A 158 -27.38 -4.88 23.57
C PRO A 158 -26.97 -6.07 24.43
N LEU A 159 -25.70 -6.18 24.82
CA LEU A 159 -25.33 -7.05 25.94
C LEU A 159 -25.74 -6.42 27.27
N GLY A 160 -25.66 -5.09 27.36
CA GLY A 160 -26.02 -4.34 28.58
C GLY A 160 -27.52 -4.04 28.70
N ARG A 161 -28.24 -3.92 27.57
CA ARG A 161 -29.70 -3.82 27.56
C ARG A 161 -30.24 -5.23 27.41
N HIS A 162 -31.02 -5.74 28.36
CA HIS A 162 -31.61 -7.09 28.36
C HIS A 162 -32.41 -7.40 27.08
N ALA A 163 -31.71 -7.70 25.99
CA ALA A 163 -32.28 -7.96 24.69
C ALA A 163 -32.63 -9.45 24.59
N ALA A 164 -33.72 -9.72 23.86
CA ALA A 164 -34.27 -11.04 23.61
C ALA A 164 -33.21 -12.10 23.24
N PRO A 165 -33.45 -13.39 23.53
CA PRO A 165 -32.50 -14.46 23.28
C PRO A 165 -32.20 -14.58 21.78
N ALA A 166 -31.09 -13.97 21.35
CA ALA A 166 -30.55 -14.14 20.01
C ALA A 166 -29.83 -15.51 19.92
N THR A 167 -30.00 -16.21 18.80
CA THR A 167 -29.28 -17.46 18.55
C THR A 167 -27.77 -17.21 18.49
N TRP A 168 -26.96 -18.23 18.77
CA TRP A 168 -25.49 -18.14 18.72
C TRP A 168 -24.98 -17.57 17.39
N TRP A 169 -25.65 -17.93 16.29
CA TRP A 169 -25.37 -17.42 14.95
C TRP A 169 -25.63 -15.92 14.79
N GLN A 170 -26.77 -15.42 15.29
CA GLN A 170 -27.12 -14.00 15.24
C GLN A 170 -26.18 -13.14 16.09
N ARG A 171 -25.72 -13.67 17.24
CA ARG A 171 -24.72 -13.00 18.07
C ARG A 171 -23.36 -12.98 17.39
N GLY A 172 -22.92 -14.09 16.76
CA GLY A 172 -21.69 -14.11 15.98
C GLY A 172 -21.69 -13.11 14.83
N LEU A 173 -22.77 -13.09 14.02
CA LEU A 173 -22.94 -12.16 12.89
C LEU A 173 -22.84 -10.69 13.31
N ARG A 174 -23.27 -10.35 14.53
CA ARG A 174 -23.20 -8.99 15.07
C ARG A 174 -21.77 -8.48 15.26
N PHE A 175 -20.83 -9.37 15.59
CA PHE A 175 -19.42 -9.01 15.82
C PHE A 175 -18.59 -9.05 14.54
N LEU A 176 -19.15 -9.53 13.44
CA LEU A 176 -18.44 -9.69 12.17
C LEU A 176 -17.98 -8.34 11.59
N PRO A 177 -18.80 -7.27 11.54
CA PRO A 177 -18.33 -5.94 11.11
C PRO A 177 -17.21 -5.39 11.99
N ALA A 178 -17.30 -5.59 13.31
CA ALA A 178 -16.28 -5.15 14.25
C ALA A 178 -14.94 -5.90 14.02
N GLY A 179 -14.99 -7.20 13.74
CA GLY A 179 -13.79 -7.99 13.40
C GLY A 179 -13.17 -7.59 12.06
N CYS A 180 -13.97 -7.27 11.05
CA CYS A 180 -13.46 -6.71 9.80
C CYS A 180 -12.70 -5.39 10.05
N ALA A 181 -13.27 -4.50 10.86
CA ALA A 181 -12.64 -3.22 11.20
C ALA A 181 -11.33 -3.40 11.96
N VAL A 182 -11.25 -4.36 12.90
CA VAL A 182 -10.01 -4.71 13.60
C VAL A 182 -8.95 -5.22 12.63
N GLY A 183 -9.32 -6.08 11.67
CA GLY A 183 -8.39 -6.59 10.67
C GLY A 183 -7.82 -5.48 9.79
N LEU A 184 -8.68 -4.62 9.23
CA LEU A 184 -8.26 -3.49 8.39
C LEU A 184 -7.41 -2.48 9.16
N PHE A 185 -7.82 -2.13 10.38
CA PHE A 185 -7.03 -1.25 11.24
C PHE A 185 -5.69 -1.90 11.64
N GLY A 186 -5.66 -3.22 11.85
CA GLY A 186 -4.45 -3.97 12.15
C GLY A 186 -3.44 -3.93 11.01
N VAL A 187 -3.87 -4.16 9.76
CA VAL A 187 -3.02 -4.00 8.56
C VAL A 187 -2.45 -2.59 8.51
N PHE A 188 -3.32 -1.58 8.67
CA PHE A 188 -2.92 -0.17 8.67
C PHE A 188 -1.89 0.12 9.77
N ALA A 189 -2.14 -0.33 11.00
CA ALA A 189 -1.25 -0.12 12.13
C ALA A 189 0.10 -0.82 11.93
N LEU A 190 0.11 -2.06 11.44
CA LEU A 190 1.33 -2.81 11.12
C LEU A 190 2.15 -2.14 10.01
N SER A 191 1.48 -1.59 9.00
CA SER A 191 2.09 -0.79 7.94
C SER A 191 2.66 0.52 8.48
N ALA A 192 1.92 1.22 9.35
CA ALA A 192 2.37 2.45 9.99
C ALA A 192 3.57 2.20 10.93
N THR A 193 3.59 1.09 11.67
CA THR A 193 4.71 0.68 12.54
C THR A 193 5.85 -0.01 11.79
N ARG A 194 5.77 -0.12 10.46
CA ARG A 194 6.79 -0.72 9.61
C ARG A 194 7.07 -2.20 9.87
N LEU A 195 6.14 -2.91 10.50
CA LEU A 195 6.29 -4.33 10.83
C LEU A 195 5.90 -5.25 9.68
N LEU A 196 5.00 -4.79 8.80
CA LEU A 196 4.54 -5.55 7.64
C LEU A 196 4.25 -4.62 6.46
N SER A 197 4.72 -5.01 5.27
CA SER A 197 4.30 -4.35 4.03
C SER A 197 2.89 -4.82 3.67
N PRO A 198 1.92 -3.89 3.48
CA PRO A 198 0.57 -4.26 3.10
C PRO A 198 0.60 -4.85 1.69
N THR A 199 0.09 -6.07 1.55
CA THR A 199 -0.10 -6.76 0.27
C THR A 199 -1.53 -7.26 0.24
N THR A 200 -2.18 -7.27 -0.92
CA THR A 200 -3.59 -7.67 -1.04
C THR A 200 -3.89 -9.01 -0.38
N ALA A 201 -2.97 -9.97 -0.48
CA ALA A 201 -3.11 -11.29 0.14
C ALA A 201 -3.07 -11.23 1.68
N VAL A 202 -2.14 -10.46 2.26
CA VAL A 202 -2.04 -10.24 3.71
C VAL A 202 -3.27 -9.50 4.21
N ASP A 203 -3.70 -8.47 3.48
CA ASP A 203 -4.80 -7.60 3.89
C ASP A 203 -6.10 -8.40 4.01
N VAL A 204 -6.40 -9.20 2.98
CA VAL A 204 -7.57 -10.08 2.95
C VAL A 204 -7.47 -11.15 4.03
N SER A 205 -6.30 -11.79 4.19
CA SER A 205 -6.12 -12.86 5.17
C SER A 205 -6.31 -12.36 6.60
N LEU A 206 -5.69 -11.24 6.97
CA LEU A 206 -5.79 -10.67 8.31
C LEU A 206 -7.22 -10.23 8.62
N THR A 207 -7.89 -9.64 7.63
CA THR A 207 -9.30 -9.22 7.76
C THR A 207 -10.21 -10.43 7.99
N ILE A 208 -10.06 -11.51 7.22
CA ILE A 208 -10.86 -12.73 7.36
C ILE A 208 -10.61 -13.40 8.71
N ILE A 209 -9.34 -13.53 9.13
CA ILE A 209 -8.98 -14.16 10.41
C ILE A 209 -9.58 -13.37 11.58
N SER A 210 -9.45 -12.05 11.55
CA SER A 210 -9.96 -11.17 12.61
C SER A 210 -11.50 -11.17 12.67
N ALA A 211 -12.16 -11.17 11.49
CA ALA A 211 -13.62 -11.33 11.39
C ALA A 211 -14.09 -12.68 11.95
N ALA A 212 -13.40 -13.77 11.60
CA ALA A 212 -13.72 -15.12 12.09
C ALA A 212 -13.53 -15.24 13.61
N ALA A 213 -12.45 -14.67 14.15
CA ALA A 213 -12.19 -14.65 15.59
C ALA A 213 -13.28 -13.88 16.35
N CYS A 214 -13.64 -12.69 15.88
CA CYS A 214 -14.71 -11.89 16.51
C CYS A 214 -16.08 -12.58 16.39
N PHE A 215 -16.37 -13.21 15.25
CA PHE A 215 -17.56 -14.03 15.08
C PHE A 215 -17.60 -15.18 16.10
N ALA A 216 -16.49 -15.91 16.25
CA ALA A 216 -16.39 -17.01 17.20
C ALA A 216 -16.59 -16.53 18.65
N VAL A 217 -15.99 -15.39 19.03
CA VAL A 217 -16.19 -14.78 20.34
C VAL A 217 -17.67 -14.41 20.55
N GLY A 218 -18.31 -13.78 19.58
CA GLY A 218 -19.74 -13.42 19.65
C GLY A 218 -20.66 -14.64 19.75
N ALA A 219 -20.33 -15.72 19.04
CA ALA A 219 -21.05 -16.99 19.07
C ALA A 219 -20.89 -17.76 20.39
N LEU A 220 -19.68 -17.75 20.97
CA LEU A 220 -19.31 -18.50 22.17
C LEU A 220 -19.55 -17.75 23.48
N LEU A 221 -19.71 -16.43 23.44
CA LEU A 221 -19.99 -15.57 24.60
C LEU A 221 -21.02 -16.16 25.59
N PRO A 222 -22.20 -16.66 25.16
CA PRO A 222 -23.16 -17.27 26.08
C PRO A 222 -22.65 -18.52 26.80
N ARG A 223 -21.81 -19.34 26.14
CA ARG A 223 -21.23 -20.56 26.74
C ARG A 223 -20.14 -20.22 27.75
N LEU A 224 -19.36 -19.17 27.50
CA LEU A 224 -18.31 -18.69 28.40
C LEU A 224 -18.89 -18.05 29.67
N THR A 225 -20.00 -17.32 29.56
CA THR A 225 -20.69 -16.74 30.74
C THR A 225 -21.43 -17.81 31.56
N ALA A 226 -21.90 -18.89 30.93
CA ALA A 226 -22.58 -19.98 31.64
C ALA A 226 -21.59 -20.91 32.39
N ALA A 227 -20.31 -20.94 32.01
CA ALA A 227 -19.29 -21.83 32.57
C ALA A 227 -18.59 -21.29 33.82
N ARG A 228 -19.00 -20.14 34.37
CA ARG A 228 -18.44 -19.59 35.61
C ARG A 228 -19.18 -20.20 36.81
N PRO A 229 -18.60 -21.14 37.58
CA PRO A 229 -19.22 -21.64 38.80
C PRO A 229 -19.12 -20.56 39.88
N GLY A 230 -20.19 -20.39 40.66
CA GLY A 230 -20.16 -19.66 41.93
C GLY A 230 -19.40 -20.43 43.01
#